data_AF-A0A849KEC8-F1
#
_entry.id   AF-A0A849KEC8-F1
#
_cell.length_a   1.000
_cell.length_b   1.000
_cell.length_c   1.000
_cell.angle_alpha   90.00
_cell.angle_beta   90.00
_cell.angle_gamma   90.00
#
_symmetry.space_group_name_H-M   'P 1'
#
loop_
_entity.id
_entity.type
_entity.pdbx_description
1 polymer ?
#
loop_
_entity_poly.entity_id
_entity_poly.type
_entity_poly.pdbx_seq_one_letter_code
_entity_poly.pdbx_strand_id
1 'polypeptide(L)'
;MRRNLALTLGIPVAALLLALVLNPSPERHRQKIKDTMGQRSPVARALGMGALAAFASNYHSLGLASYTTAGDRTLSVGAFGLVYVLQQ
;
A
#
# COMPACT_ATOMS: atom_id res chain seq x y z
N MET A 1 -39.19 -11.00 4.38
CA MET A 1 -38.29 -10.55 3.28
C MET A 1 -37.21 -9.54 3.71
N ARG A 2 -37.50 -8.51 4.53
CA ARG A 2 -36.52 -7.46 4.90
C ARG A 2 -35.24 -7.96 5.61
N ARG A 3 -35.34 -9.00 6.43
CA ARG A 3 -34.20 -9.57 7.20
C ARG A 3 -33.14 -10.22 6.29
N ASN A 4 -33.59 -10.86 5.21
CA ASN A 4 -32.67 -11.46 4.22
C ASN A 4 -32.00 -10.38 3.38
N LEU A 5 -32.73 -9.31 3.03
CA LEU A 5 -32.19 -8.18 2.27
C LEU A 5 -31.12 -7.41 3.05
N ALA A 6 -31.33 -7.21 4.36
CA ALA A 6 -30.35 -6.58 5.25
C ALA A 6 -29.09 -7.43 5.41
N LEU A 7 -29.21 -8.76 5.43
CA LEU A 7 -28.05 -9.66 5.48
C LEU A 7 -27.33 -9.75 4.13
N THR A 8 -28.05 -9.88 3.01
CA THR A 8 -27.43 -9.96 1.67
C THR A 8 -26.78 -8.67 1.23
N LEU A 9 -27.29 -7.50 1.63
CA LEU A 9 -26.67 -6.20 1.33
C LEU A 9 -25.71 -5.74 2.43
N GLY A 10 -25.95 -6.11 3.69
CA GLY A 10 -25.12 -5.70 4.82
C GLY A 10 -23.72 -6.30 4.78
N ILE A 11 -23.59 -7.59 4.41
CA ILE A 11 -22.29 -8.27 4.29
C ILE A 11 -21.38 -7.64 3.23
N PRO A 12 -21.80 -7.43 1.96
CA PRO A 12 -20.94 -6.81 0.97
C PRO A 12 -20.62 -5.35 1.28
N VAL A 13 -21.56 -4.59 1.87
CA VAL A 13 -21.29 -3.21 2.31
C VAL A 13 -20.25 -3.20 3.42
N ALA A 14 -20.36 -4.08 4.42
CA ALA A 14 -19.37 -4.21 5.48
C ALA A 14 -17.99 -4.61 4.92
N ALA A 15 -17.94 -5.53 3.96
CA ALA A 15 -16.70 -5.94 3.29
C ALA A 15 -16.04 -4.80 2.50
N LEU A 16 -16.82 -3.97 1.80
CA LEU A 16 -16.32 -2.80 1.07
C LEU A 16 -15.80 -1.71 2.01
N LEU A 17 -16.47 -1.48 3.14
CA LEU A 17 -16.00 -0.56 4.17
C LEU A 17 -14.70 -1.05 4.80
N LEU A 18 -14.61 -2.35 5.09
CA LEU A 18 -13.38 -2.96 5.59
C LEU A 18 -12.26 -2.84 4.55
N ALA A 19 -12.57 -3.01 3.27
CA ALA A 19 -11.62 -2.86 2.18
C ALA A 19 -11.01 -1.46 2.13
N LEU A 20 -11.83 -0.42 2.26
CA LEU A 20 -11.37 0.96 2.25
C LEU A 20 -10.51 1.30 3.46
N VAL A 21 -10.88 0.82 4.65
CA VAL A 21 -10.11 1.04 5.89
C VAL A 21 -8.78 0.29 5.86
N LEU A 22 -8.79 -0.92 5.29
CA LEU A 22 -7.64 -1.79 5.25
C LEU A 22 -6.81 -1.63 3.97
N ASN A 23 -7.14 -0.73 3.07
CA ASN A 23 -6.26 -0.47 1.93
C ASN A 23 -5.15 0.51 2.35
N PRO A 24 -3.87 0.08 2.35
CA PRO A 24 -2.80 0.97 2.79
C PRO A 24 -2.63 2.16 1.84
N SER A 25 -2.51 3.36 2.43
CA SER A 25 -2.41 4.60 1.67
C SER A 25 -1.06 4.79 0.98
N PRO A 26 -0.98 5.64 -0.06
CA PRO A 26 0.28 5.98 -0.74
C PRO A 26 1.38 6.44 0.24
N GLU A 27 1.01 7.18 1.29
CA GLU A 27 1.93 7.69 2.31
C GLU A 27 2.58 6.55 3.08
N ARG A 28 1.81 5.51 3.41
CA ARG A 28 2.36 4.31 4.07
C ARG A 28 3.34 3.56 3.16
N HIS A 29 3.04 3.47 1.87
CA HIS A 29 3.98 2.91 0.90
C HIS A 29 5.28 3.71 0.83
N ARG A 30 5.19 5.04 0.69
CA ARG A 30 6.34 5.94 0.65
C ARG A 30 7.19 5.86 1.91
N GLN A 31 6.57 5.80 3.09
CA GLN A 31 7.28 5.70 4.36
C GLN A 31 7.99 4.36 4.49
N LYS A 32 7.32 3.26 4.15
CA LYS A 32 7.94 1.92 4.18
C LYS A 32 9.12 1.80 3.22
N ILE A 33 9.04 2.40 2.02
CA ILE A 33 10.15 2.46 1.06
C ILE A 33 11.33 3.24 1.64
N LYS A 34 11.09 4.43 2.23
CA LYS A 34 12.13 5.24 2.88
C LYS A 34 12.83 4.48 4.00
N ASP A 35 12.05 3.85 4.89
CA ASP A 35 12.57 3.13 6.05
C ASP A 35 13.40 1.92 5.61
N THR A 36 12.89 1.14 4.65
CA THR A 36 13.55 -0.08 4.18
C THR A 36 14.86 0.23 3.44
N MET A 37 14.89 1.29 2.64
CA MET A 37 16.13 1.73 1.98
C MET A 37 17.12 2.32 2.98
N GLY A 38 16.64 3.10 3.96
CA GLY A 38 17.48 3.73 4.97
C GLY A 38 18.07 2.75 6.00
N GLN A 39 17.39 1.64 6.30
CA GLN A 39 17.92 0.57 7.16
C GLN A 39 19.02 -0.24 6.47
N ARG A 40 19.01 -0.30 5.13
CA ARG A 40 19.97 -1.10 4.35
C ARG A 40 21.31 -0.41 4.15
N SER A 41 21.32 0.90 4.02
CA SER A 41 22.56 1.65 3.83
C SER A 41 22.47 3.02 4.51
N PRO A 42 23.30 3.27 5.54
CA PRO A 42 23.42 4.60 6.15
C PRO A 42 23.83 5.66 5.12
N VAL A 43 24.63 5.29 4.11
CA VAL A 43 25.01 6.15 3.00
C VAL A 43 23.80 6.46 2.11
N ALA A 44 23.01 5.45 1.73
CA ALA A 44 21.79 5.67 0.94
C ALA A 44 20.75 6.50 1.70
N ARG A 45 20.70 6.36 3.03
CA ARG A 45 19.90 7.21 3.92
C ARG A 45 20.38 8.66 3.89
N ALA A 46 21.69 8.88 4.05
CA ALA A 46 22.29 10.21 4.01
C ALA A 46 22.09 10.90 2.65
N LEU A 47 22.14 10.13 1.57
CA LEU A 47 21.92 10.61 0.19
C LEU A 47 20.43 10.75 -0.17
N GLY A 48 19.50 10.41 0.75
CA GLY A 48 18.07 10.54 0.50
C GLY A 48 17.51 9.59 -0.58
N MET A 49 18.22 8.51 -0.92
CA MET A 49 17.81 7.56 -1.96
C MET A 49 16.43 6.96 -1.69
N GLY A 50 16.10 6.69 -0.42
CA GLY A 50 14.77 6.23 -0.04
C GLY A 50 13.68 7.28 -0.29
N ALA A 51 13.99 8.57 -0.16
CA ALA A 51 13.05 9.65 -0.46
C ALA A 51 12.86 9.84 -1.95
N LEU A 52 13.93 9.71 -2.74
CA LEU A 52 13.87 9.74 -4.21
C LEU A 52 13.07 8.55 -4.75
N ALA A 53 13.33 7.33 -4.25
CA ALA A 53 12.58 6.15 -4.64
C ALA A 53 11.09 6.25 -4.27
N ALA A 54 10.77 6.81 -3.11
CA ALA A 54 9.39 7.06 -2.69
C ALA A 54 8.71 8.21 -3.47
N PHE A 55 9.48 9.16 -4.01
CA PHE A 55 8.96 10.26 -4.82
C PHE A 55 8.72 9.81 -6.27
N ALA A 56 9.67 9.06 -6.85
CA ALA A 56 9.57 8.50 -8.19
C ALA A 56 8.57 7.34 -8.28
N SER A 57 7.98 6.92 -7.16
CA SER A 57 7.04 5.81 -7.13
C SER A 57 5.60 6.24 -7.42
N ASN A 58 4.92 5.45 -8.26
CA ASN A 58 3.55 5.68 -8.69
C ASN A 58 2.61 4.67 -8.03
N TYR A 59 1.57 5.18 -7.37
CA TYR A 59 0.67 4.38 -6.55
C TYR A 59 -0.55 3.92 -7.34
N HIS A 60 -0.87 2.64 -7.19
CA HIS A 60 -2.00 1.99 -7.84
C HIS A 60 -2.85 1.27 -6.79
N SER A 61 -4.12 1.66 -6.68
CA SER A 61 -5.09 1.01 -5.79
C SER A 61 -5.92 -0.01 -6.55
N LEU A 62 -6.08 -1.20 -5.96
CA LEU A 62 -6.92 -2.30 -6.44
C LEU A 62 -8.11 -2.54 -5.47
N GLY A 63 -8.48 -1.55 -4.67
CA GLY A 63 -9.57 -1.64 -3.70
C GLY A 63 -9.16 -2.27 -2.38
N LEU A 64 -8.89 -3.59 -2.36
CA LEU A 64 -8.45 -4.35 -1.18
C LEU A 64 -6.93 -4.48 -1.04
N ALA A 65 -6.24 -4.24 -2.16
CA ALA A 65 -4.81 -4.24 -2.26
C ALA A 65 -4.37 -2.96 -2.96
N SER A 66 -3.10 -2.66 -2.84
CA SER A 66 -2.45 -1.57 -3.55
C SER A 66 -1.02 -1.95 -3.85
N TYR A 67 -0.42 -1.30 -4.82
CA TYR A 67 0.99 -1.48 -5.12
C TYR A 67 1.58 -0.16 -5.60
N THR A 68 2.89 -0.06 -5.52
CA THR A 68 3.62 1.12 -5.97
C THR A 68 4.72 0.68 -6.91
N THR A 69 4.82 1.31 -8.06
CA THR A 69 5.83 1.04 -9.08
C THR A 69 6.83 2.20 -9.18
N ALA A 70 8.02 1.98 -9.72
CA ALA A 70 8.89 3.04 -10.20
C ALA A 70 9.39 2.65 -11.60
N GLY A 71 8.91 3.34 -12.63
CA GLY A 71 9.00 2.86 -14.01
C GLY A 71 8.28 1.51 -14.15
N ASP A 72 8.95 0.54 -14.77
CA ASP A 72 8.41 -0.81 -15.02
C ASP A 72 8.55 -1.79 -13.84
N ARG A 73 9.06 -1.33 -12.69
CA ARG A 73 9.34 -2.18 -11.52
C ARG A 73 8.34 -1.95 -10.39
N THR A 74 7.80 -3.02 -9.82
CA THR A 74 6.99 -2.95 -8.60
C THR A 74 7.91 -2.83 -7.38
N LEU A 75 7.81 -1.71 -6.66
CA LEU A 75 8.60 -1.43 -5.46
C LEU A 75 7.93 -1.93 -4.18
N SER A 76 6.61 -1.95 -4.14
CA SER A 76 5.89 -2.43 -2.94
C SER A 76 4.48 -2.88 -3.27
N VAL A 77 3.98 -3.79 -2.45
CA VAL A 77 2.60 -4.27 -2.44
C VAL A 77 2.03 -4.08 -1.05
N GLY A 78 0.75 -3.78 -1.01
CA GLY A 78 0.01 -3.52 0.20
C GLY A 78 -1.33 -4.24 0.12
N ALA A 79 -1.72 -4.87 1.23
CA ALA A 79 -3.02 -5.49 1.36
C ALA A 79 -3.37 -5.55 2.84
N PHE A 80 -4.65 -5.41 3.15
CA PHE A 80 -5.16 -5.53 4.52
C PHE A 80 -4.42 -4.68 5.57
N GLY A 81 -3.94 -3.48 5.19
CA GLY A 81 -3.26 -2.51 6.05
C GLY A 81 -1.76 -2.74 6.21
N LEU A 82 -1.27 -3.85 5.66
CA LEU A 82 0.13 -4.24 5.66
C LEU A 82 0.78 -3.78 4.35
N VAL A 83 2.04 -3.32 4.44
CA VAL A 83 2.85 -2.91 3.29
C VAL A 83 4.15 -3.69 3.30
N TYR A 84 4.43 -4.36 2.18
CA TYR A 84 5.66 -5.08 1.91
C TYR A 84 6.39 -4.44 0.74
N VAL A 85 7.66 -4.12 0.95
CA VAL A 85 8.55 -3.60 -0.10
C VAL A 85 9.13 -4.81 -0.83
N LEU A 86 8.81 -4.93 -2.12
CA LEU A 86 9.34 -5.95 -3.01
C LEU A 86 10.67 -5.41 -3.55
N GLN A 87 11.76 -5.83 -2.92
CA GLN A 87 13.10 -5.54 -3.41
C GLN A 87 13.60 -6.70 -4.26
N GLN A 88 13.78 -6.45 -5.55
CA GLN A 88 14.70 -7.17 -6.41
C GLN A 88 15.85 -6.25 -6.79
#